data_AF-A0A386UKV7-F1
#
_entry.id   AF-A0A386UKV7-F1
#
_cell.length_a   1.000
_cell.length_b   1.000
_cell.length_c   1.000
_cell.angle_alpha   90.00
_cell.angle_beta   90.00
_cell.angle_gamma   90.00
#
_symmetry.space_group_name_H-M   'P 1'
#
loop_
_entity.id
_entity.type
_entity.pdbx_description
1 polymer ?
#
loop_
_entity_poly.entity_id
_entity_poly.type
_entity_poly.pdbx_seq_one_letter_code
_entity_poly.pdbx_strand_id
1 'polypeptide(L)'
;MIGPIVALSDADAVALCGPLMTPHRGRFLRVDTREPEGEFRRFLSVSGIVEHDTVQRMSLETLPEPAGPQRTYGLVSQALT
;
A
#
# COMPACT_ATOMS: atom_id res chain seq x y z
N MET A 1 -3.81 -10.20 -1.47
CA MET A 1 -3.02 -8.95 -1.49
C MET A 1 -3.99 -7.79 -1.76
N ILE A 2 -3.75 -6.60 -1.21
CA ILE A 2 -4.44 -5.36 -1.61
C ILE A 2 -3.42 -4.47 -2.36
N GLY A 3 -3.70 -4.20 -3.63
CA GLY A 3 -2.87 -3.40 -4.51
C GLY A 3 -3.38 -3.39 -5.96
N PRO A 4 -3.21 -2.30 -6.72
CA PRO A 4 -2.57 -1.05 -6.31
C PRO A 4 -3.49 -0.21 -5.44
N ILE A 5 -2.90 0.63 -4.58
CA ILE A 5 -3.63 1.63 -3.79
C ILE A 5 -3.14 3.00 -4.27
N VAL A 6 -4.03 3.76 -4.90
CA VAL A 6 -3.74 5.08 -5.44
C VAL A 6 -4.77 6.05 -4.86
N ALA A 7 -4.30 7.09 -4.17
CA ALA A 7 -5.15 8.02 -3.44
C ALA A 7 -4.53 9.41 -3.39
N LEU A 8 -5.33 10.44 -3.09
CA LEU A 8 -4.84 11.83 -2.99
C LEU A 8 -4.16 12.10 -1.64
N SER A 9 -4.57 11.41 -0.58
CA SER A 9 -4.06 11.58 0.78
C SER A 9 -4.05 10.27 1.57
N ASP A 10 -3.37 10.25 2.73
CA ASP A 10 -3.39 9.12 3.65
C ASP A 10 -4.82 8.78 4.09
N ALA A 11 -5.62 9.81 4.43
CA ALA A 11 -7.00 9.65 4.84
C ALA A 11 -7.85 8.96 3.75
N ASP A 12 -7.65 9.35 2.49
CA ASP A 12 -8.31 8.70 1.34
C ASP A 12 -7.86 7.23 1.21
N ALA A 13 -6.56 6.96 1.36
CA ALA A 13 -6.02 5.60 1.29
C ALA A 13 -6.59 4.71 2.42
N VAL A 14 -6.73 5.25 3.63
CA VAL A 14 -7.36 4.57 4.77
C VAL A 14 -8.83 4.30 4.49
N ALA A 15 -9.58 5.30 4.01
CA ALA A 15 -10.99 5.15 3.67
C ALA A 15 -11.22 4.09 2.57
N LEU A 16 -10.32 4.02 1.58
CA LEU A 16 -10.34 2.99 0.53
C LEU A 16 -10.05 1.58 1.09
N CYS A 17 -9.06 1.45 1.98
CA CYS A 17 -8.60 0.15 2.47
C CYS A 17 -9.47 -0.46 3.56
N GLY A 18 -10.07 0.36 4.43
CA GLY A 18 -10.88 -0.11 5.58
C GLY A 18 -11.96 -1.16 5.22
N PRO A 19 -12.82 -0.89 4.22
CA PRO A 19 -13.83 -1.85 3.77
C PRO A 19 -13.24 -3.15 3.20
N LEU A 20 -12.10 -3.06 2.50
CA LEU A 20 -11.44 -4.22 1.90
C LEU A 20 -10.79 -5.12 2.95
N MET A 21 -10.24 -4.54 4.01
CA MET A 21 -9.54 -5.29 5.05
C MET A 21 -10.49 -5.99 6.03
N THR A 22 -11.67 -5.41 6.28
CA THR A 22 -12.61 -5.90 7.31
C THR A 22 -13.03 -7.37 7.11
N PRO A 23 -13.41 -7.84 5.90
CA PRO A 23 -13.75 -9.24 5.64
C PRO A 23 -12.56 -10.22 5.77
N HIS A 24 -11.33 -9.71 5.77
CA HIS A 24 -10.11 -10.52 5.82
C HIS A 24 -9.46 -10.54 7.21
N ARG A 25 -10.15 -10.06 8.26
CA ARG A 25 -9.65 -10.16 9.64
C ARG A 25 -9.33 -11.61 10.01
N GLY A 26 -8.15 -11.82 10.59
CA GLY A 26 -7.64 -13.16 10.96
C GLY A 26 -7.14 -14.01 9.79
N ARG A 27 -7.18 -13.50 8.56
CA ARG A 27 -6.61 -14.15 7.37
C ARG A 27 -5.34 -13.42 6.95
N PHE A 28 -4.48 -14.14 6.23
CA PHE A 28 -3.28 -13.54 5.66
C PHE A 28 -3.63 -12.43 4.67
N LEU A 29 -3.10 -11.24 4.91
CA LEU A 29 -3.25 -10.07 4.06
C LEU A 29 -1.89 -9.40 3.90
N ARG A 30 -1.57 -9.01 2.66
CA ARG A 30 -0.32 -8.35 2.29
C ARG A 30 -0.62 -7.05 1.56
N VAL A 31 0.13 -6.01 1.93
CA VAL A 31 0.16 -4.71 1.28
C VAL A 31 1.63 -4.37 1.09
N ASP A 32 2.05 -4.17 -0.16
CA ASP A 32 3.38 -3.68 -0.47
C ASP A 32 3.32 -2.16 -0.54
N THR A 33 3.79 -1.47 0.51
CA THR A 33 3.74 0.00 0.61
C THR A 33 5.13 0.62 0.54
N ARG A 34 5.20 1.83 -0.01
CA ARG A 34 6.41 2.67 -0.05
C ARG A 34 6.41 3.74 1.03
N GLU A 35 5.29 3.90 1.75
CA GLU A 35 5.14 4.94 2.76
C GLU A 35 5.87 4.48 4.04
N PRO A 36 6.98 5.14 4.42
CA PRO A 36 7.77 4.71 5.58
C PRO A 36 7.06 5.06 6.89
N GLU A 37 6.21 6.09 6.88
CA GLU A 37 5.50 6.64 8.03
C GLU A 37 4.16 7.25 7.59
N GLY A 38 3.48 7.96 8.49
CA GLY A 38 2.20 8.61 8.20
C GLY A 38 0.97 7.85 8.71
N GLU A 39 -0.20 8.43 8.47
CA GLU A 39 -1.47 7.91 8.95
C GLU A 39 -1.80 6.58 8.28
N PHE A 40 -1.48 6.42 6.99
CA PHE A 40 -1.67 5.15 6.29
C PHE A 40 -0.81 4.03 6.91
N ARG A 41 0.46 4.30 7.20
CA ARG A 41 1.37 3.33 7.83
C ARG A 41 0.90 2.94 9.24
N ARG A 42 0.41 3.92 10.01
CA ARG A 42 -0.19 3.69 11.33
C ARG A 42 -1.45 2.83 11.22
N PHE A 43 -2.32 3.12 10.25
CA PHE A 43 -3.54 2.36 9.99
C PHE A 43 -3.23 0.88 9.68
N LEU A 44 -2.24 0.60 8.84
CA LEU A 44 -1.80 -0.77 8.57
C LEU A 44 -1.37 -1.48 9.86
N SER A 45 -0.55 -0.81 10.66
CA SER A 45 -0.01 -1.36 11.92
C SER A 45 -1.12 -1.67 12.95
N VAL A 46 -2.06 -0.75 13.19
CA VAL A 46 -3.19 -0.99 14.11
C VAL A 46 -4.19 -2.02 13.58
N SER A 47 -4.22 -2.22 12.26
CA SER A 47 -5.01 -3.27 11.61
C SER A 47 -4.35 -4.64 11.65
N GLY A 48 -3.17 -4.76 12.28
CA GLY A 48 -2.41 -6.01 12.39
C GLY A 48 -1.57 -6.35 11.17
N ILE A 49 -1.46 -5.44 10.19
CA ILE A 49 -0.50 -5.56 9.08
C ILE A 49 0.85 -5.06 9.59
N VAL A 50 1.64 -6.00 10.10
CA VAL A 50 3.01 -5.73 10.55
C VAL A 50 3.98 -5.77 9.38
N GLU A 51 5.11 -5.07 9.53
CA GLU A 51 6.20 -5.15 8.55
C GLU A 51 6.72 -6.58 8.48
N HIS A 52 6.84 -7.11 7.27
CA HIS A 52 7.34 -8.47 7.04
C HIS A 52 8.66 -8.46 6.28
N ASP A 53 8.72 -7.70 5.19
CA ASP A 53 9.90 -7.61 4.33
C ASP A 53 9.97 -6.20 3.72
N THR A 54 11.18 -5.75 3.41
CA THR A 54 11.45 -4.46 2.76
C THR A 54 12.31 -4.70 1.53
N VAL A 55 11.79 -4.32 0.36
CA VAL A 55 12.49 -4.46 -0.92
C VAL A 55 12.97 -3.11 -1.43
N GLN A 56 14.16 -3.10 -2.04
CA GLN A 56 14.69 -1.91 -2.67
C GLN A 56 14.01 -1.69 -4.03
N ARG A 57 13.49 -0.49 -4.27
CA ARG A 57 13.01 -0.10 -5.60
C ARG A 57 14.21 -0.02 -6.56
N MET A 58 14.12 -0.73 -7.67
CA MET A 58 15.12 -0.72 -8.74
C MET A 58 14.50 -0.12 -10.00
N SER A 59 15.27 0.72 -10.71
CA SER A 59 14.96 1.16 -12.06
C SER A 59 16.25 1.26 -12.87
N LEU A 60 16.20 0.86 -14.14
CA LEU A 60 17.34 1.03 -15.05
C LEU A 60 17.45 2.49 -15.51
N GLU A 61 16.31 3.14 -15.68
CA GLU A 61 16.18 4.54 -16.08
C GLU A 61 15.43 5.35 -15.02
N THR A 62 15.37 6.66 -15.19
CA THR A 62 14.55 7.52 -14.33
C THR A 62 13.08 7.18 -14.55
N LEU A 63 12.34 7.01 -13.46
CA LEU A 63 10.92 6.68 -13.53
C LEU A 63 10.12 7.92 -13.93
N PRO A 64 9.02 7.75 -14.70
CA PRO A 64 8.17 8.88 -15.06
C PRO A 64 7.56 9.52 -13.82
N GLU A 65 7.42 10.83 -13.87
CA GLU A 65 6.67 11.57 -12.86
C GLU A 65 5.21 11.07 -12.82
N PRO A 66 4.58 11.00 -11.64
CA PRO A 66 3.19 10.62 -11.52
C PRO A 66 2.28 11.52 -12.37
N ALA A 67 1.35 10.91 -13.10
CA ALA A 67 0.34 11.66 -13.85
C ALA A 67 -0.77 12.12 -12.90
N GLY A 68 -0.63 13.33 -12.36
CA GLY A 68 -1.62 13.97 -11.50
C GLY A 68 -1.24 14.01 -10.01
N PRO A 69 -2.12 14.56 -9.16
CA PRO A 69 -1.85 14.78 -7.74
C PRO A 69 -1.90 13.50 -6.89
N GLN A 70 -2.32 12.37 -7.47
CA GLN A 70 -2.47 11.12 -6.74
C GLN A 70 -1.11 10.48 -6.42
N ARG A 71 -1.05 9.82 -5.26
CA ARG A 71 0.11 9.09 -4.77
C ARG A 71 -0.20 7.59 -4.74
N THR A 72 0.80 6.77 -5.07
CA THR A 72 0.69 5.31 -4.96
C THR A 72 1.15 4.86 -3.58
N TYR A 73 0.19 4.45 -2.74
CA TYR A 73 0.38 3.92 -1.39
C TYR A 73 0.65 2.41 -1.37
N GLY A 74 0.13 1.69 -2.36
CA GLY A 74 0.24 0.23 -2.47
C GLY A 74 0.60 -0.19 -3.89
N LEU A 75 1.59 -1.07 -4.02
CA LEU A 75 2.02 -1.61 -5.31
C LEU A 75 1.13 -2.80 -5.73
N VAL A 76 1.08 -3.06 -7.04
CA VAL A 76 0.43 -4.27 -7.59
C VAL A 76 1.27 -5.50 -7.23
N SER A 77 0.63 -6.64 -6.93
CA SER A 77 1.35 -7.92 -6.83
C SER A 77 2.03 -8.23 -8.15
N GLN A 78 3.35 -8.35 -8.15
CA GLN A 78 4.06 -8.98 -9.26
C GLN A 78 3.94 -10.52 -9.21
N ALA A 79 3.36 -11.09 -8.16
CA ALA A 79 3.27 -12.53 -7.95
C ALA A 79 1.81 -12.97 -7.80
N LEU A 80 1.19 -13.26 -8.93
CA LEU A 80 0.14 -14.27 -9.11
C LEU A 80 0.16 -14.64 -10.61
N THR A 81 1.13 -15.48 -10.98
CA THR A 81 1.10 -16.32 -12.18
C THR A 81 1.13 -17.76 -11.73
#